data_AF-X1HHK3-F1
#
_entry.id   AF-X1HHK3-F1
#
_cell.length_a   1.000
_cell.length_b   1.000
_cell.length_c   1.000
_cell.angle_alpha   90.00
_cell.angle_beta   90.00
_cell.angle_gamma   90.00
#
_symmetry.space_group_name_H-M   'P 1'
#
loop_
_entity.id
_entity.type
_entity.pdbx_description
1 polymer ?
#
loop_
_entity_poly.entity_id
_entity_poly.type
_entity_poly.pdbx_seq_one_letter_code
_entity_poly.pdbx_strand_id
1 'polypeptide(L)'
;MPYANEHSARLRDPDDFAENPKWKDGGEGKFHRTKGGTIYGSKKVPETIGIVWGKLKGKAKPDDPPIPQALRFPTENWTESEAKKWLEDNEIKFVLFEPAEEEKTAPEKDGVERRFLATAAGAEMRIDRTVDGKPRLTGYAAVFEPAEADIFGMFTERVRLGAFRRVLAEKADVRALVDHNATLILGRTKAGTLQLEEDDRGLKTAIDLPETGAAKDIAASVERGDVDGMSFSFRAVKEEWEEPEDRRPVRTLIDVDLFDVSVVTY
;
A
#
# COMPACT_ATOMS: atom_id res chain seq x y z
N MET A 1 13.76 10.80 14.21
CA MET A 1 12.84 10.15 13.25
C MET A 1 11.52 9.94 13.97
N PRO A 2 10.41 10.52 13.47
CA PRO A 2 9.08 10.16 13.93
C PRO A 2 8.87 8.65 13.74
N TYR A 3 8.10 8.03 14.64
CA TYR A 3 7.65 6.66 14.47
C TYR A 3 6.23 6.72 13.90
N ALA A 4 5.86 5.79 13.02
CA ALA A 4 4.53 5.76 12.39
C ALA A 4 3.36 5.76 13.40
N ASN A 5 3.62 5.36 14.64
CA ASN A 5 2.62 5.23 15.70
C ASN A 5 2.70 6.32 16.78
N GLU A 6 3.58 7.32 16.68
CA GLU A 6 3.75 8.32 17.75
C GLU A 6 4.15 9.71 17.24
N HIS A 7 3.37 10.73 17.62
CA HIS A 7 3.80 12.13 17.45
C HIS A 7 4.94 12.45 18.42
N SER A 8 5.79 13.41 18.06
CA SER A 8 7.01 13.74 18.79
C SER A 8 7.15 15.25 18.95
N ALA A 9 7.12 15.71 20.21
CA ALA A 9 7.51 17.07 20.55
C ALA A 9 8.95 17.08 21.05
N ARG A 10 9.86 17.57 20.23
CA ARG A 10 11.28 17.72 20.55
C ARG A 10 11.48 18.92 21.46
N LEU A 11 11.84 18.69 22.72
CA LEU A 11 12.08 19.76 23.69
C LEU A 11 13.49 20.35 23.56
N ARG A 12 14.43 19.56 23.05
CA ARG A 12 15.82 19.96 22.85
C ARG A 12 16.49 19.19 21.71
N ASP A 13 17.51 19.80 21.12
CA ASP A 13 18.31 19.17 20.08
C ASP A 13 19.00 17.88 20.59
N PRO A 14 18.81 16.72 19.94
CA PRO A 14 19.52 15.49 20.28
C PRO A 14 21.04 15.61 20.33
N ASP A 15 21.63 16.56 19.61
CA ASP A 15 23.07 16.77 19.55
C ASP A 15 23.62 17.49 20.79
N ASP A 16 22.76 18.05 21.65
CA ASP A 16 23.18 18.57 22.96
C ASP A 16 23.50 17.46 23.97
N PHE A 17 23.11 16.22 23.68
CA PHE A 17 23.20 15.08 24.59
C PHE A 17 24.45 14.24 24.36
N ALA A 18 24.95 13.63 25.43
CA ALA A 18 26.10 12.75 25.37
C ALA A 18 25.74 11.46 24.63
N GLU A 19 26.62 10.97 23.76
CA GLU A 19 26.40 9.74 22.97
C GLU A 19 26.31 8.49 23.85
N ASN A 20 27.19 8.38 24.85
CA ASN A 20 27.29 7.22 25.74
C ASN A 20 27.24 7.65 27.22
N PRO A 21 26.08 8.11 27.72
CA PRO A 21 25.94 8.50 29.10
C PRO A 21 25.91 7.28 30.03
N LYS A 22 26.41 7.45 31.26
CA LYS A 22 26.31 6.40 32.28
C LYS A 22 24.99 6.56 33.03
N TRP A 23 24.12 5.58 32.94
CA TRP A 23 22.86 5.55 33.66
C TRP A 23 23.02 4.87 35.03
N LYS A 24 22.25 5.33 36.02
CA LYS A 24 22.39 4.87 37.41
C LYS A 24 21.88 3.44 37.62
N ASP A 25 20.91 3.03 36.80
CA ASP A 25 20.35 1.69 36.73
C ASP A 25 21.19 0.73 35.87
N GLY A 26 22.31 1.20 35.31
CA GLY A 26 23.14 0.40 34.40
C GLY A 26 22.56 0.26 32.99
N GLY A 27 21.54 1.06 32.63
CA GLY A 27 21.00 1.09 31.28
C GLY A 27 22.05 1.46 30.22
N GLU A 28 21.83 1.00 29.00
CA GLU A 28 22.69 1.27 27.84
C GLU A 28 21.97 2.20 26.84
N GLY A 29 22.74 2.92 26.03
CA GLY A 29 22.23 3.80 24.97
C GLY A 29 22.17 5.29 25.32
N LYS A 30 22.03 6.11 24.27
CA LYS A 30 22.06 7.59 24.31
C LYS A 30 20.88 8.18 25.09
N PHE A 31 19.70 7.57 24.96
CA PHE A 31 18.45 8.05 25.56
C PHE A 31 17.72 6.92 26.29
N HIS A 32 17.02 7.28 27.36
CA HIS A 32 16.17 6.37 28.13
C HIS A 32 14.71 6.81 28.04
N ARG A 33 13.76 5.88 27.90
CA ARG A 33 12.34 6.21 27.76
C ARG A 33 11.53 5.76 28.97
N THR A 34 10.66 6.62 29.48
CA THR A 34 9.66 6.27 30.49
C THR A 34 8.24 6.61 30.01
N LYS A 35 7.23 6.10 30.71
CA LYS A 35 5.82 6.48 30.53
C LYS A 35 5.41 7.39 31.68
N GLY A 36 4.94 8.60 31.37
CA GLY A 36 4.58 9.60 32.36
C GLY A 36 5.73 9.98 33.31
N GLY A 37 5.40 10.84 34.27
CA GLY A 37 6.34 11.30 35.29
C GLY A 37 6.24 12.80 35.55
N THR A 38 7.36 13.41 35.93
CA THR A 38 7.44 14.86 36.16
C THR A 38 8.63 15.43 35.41
N ILE A 39 8.39 16.46 34.59
CA ILE A 39 9.42 17.22 33.88
C ILE A 39 9.53 18.62 34.45
N TYR A 40 10.71 19.23 34.31
CA TYR A 40 10.99 20.59 34.78
C TYR A 40 10.64 20.83 36.27
N GLY A 41 10.78 19.79 37.09
CA GLY A 41 10.58 19.84 38.55
C GLY A 41 9.13 19.77 39.03
N SER A 42 8.16 20.23 38.24
CA SER A 42 6.75 20.30 38.70
C SER A 42 5.69 19.91 37.66
N LYS A 43 6.04 19.84 36.37
CA LYS A 43 5.05 19.58 35.32
C LYS A 43 4.78 18.08 35.22
N LYS A 44 3.56 17.68 35.58
CA LYS A 44 3.13 16.28 35.54
C LYS A 44 2.83 15.85 34.10
N VAL A 45 3.39 14.73 33.70
CA VAL A 45 3.15 14.09 32.40
C VAL A 45 2.36 12.79 32.65
N PRO A 46 1.20 12.59 32.02
CA PRO A 46 0.41 11.36 32.16
C PRO A 46 1.14 10.15 31.57
N GLU A 47 0.80 8.95 32.02
CA GLU A 47 1.39 7.69 31.54
C GLU A 47 1.11 7.41 30.06
N THR A 48 0.08 8.05 29.50
CA THR A 48 -0.24 8.02 28.07
C THR A 48 0.75 8.80 27.21
N ILE A 49 1.68 9.56 27.80
CA ILE A 49 2.75 10.28 27.10
C ILE A 49 4.10 9.67 27.50
N GLY A 50 4.89 9.30 26.50
CA GLY A 50 6.27 8.86 26.70
C GLY A 50 7.20 10.05 26.92
N ILE A 51 8.17 9.91 27.83
CA ILE A 51 9.24 10.89 28.02
C ILE A 51 10.56 10.27 27.57
N VAL A 52 11.23 10.92 26.63
CA VAL A 52 12.60 10.57 26.23
C VAL A 52 13.55 11.40 27.07
N TRP A 53 14.39 10.74 27.85
CA TRP A 53 15.37 11.32 28.74
C TRP A 53 16.77 11.20 28.17
N GLY A 54 17.58 12.23 28.35
CA GLY A 54 19.00 12.20 28.01
C GLY A 54 19.84 12.91 29.04
N LYS A 55 21.15 12.67 28.99
CA LYS A 55 22.14 13.43 29.77
C LYS A 55 22.93 14.36 28.84
N LEU A 56 23.07 15.62 29.23
CA LEU A 56 23.78 16.62 28.44
C LEU A 56 25.27 16.28 28.30
N LYS A 57 25.88 16.74 27.20
CA LYS A 57 27.34 16.75 27.05
C LYS A 57 27.97 17.46 28.26
N GLY A 58 28.98 16.82 28.86
CA GLY A 58 29.63 17.29 30.09
C GLY A 58 28.89 16.98 31.40
N LYS A 59 27.68 16.42 31.36
CA LYS A 59 26.90 15.97 32.54
C LYS A 59 26.40 14.54 32.36
N ALA A 60 27.31 13.64 32.01
CA ALA A 60 27.01 12.26 31.61
C ALA A 60 27.37 11.21 32.67
N LYS A 61 27.67 11.61 33.91
CA LYS A 61 28.01 10.69 35.01
C LYS A 61 26.73 10.06 35.59
N PRO A 62 26.81 8.93 36.32
CA PRO A 62 25.65 8.26 36.90
C PRO A 62 24.71 9.17 37.70
N ASP A 63 25.27 10.05 38.53
CA ASP A 63 24.50 10.94 39.42
C ASP A 63 24.04 12.25 38.76
N ASP A 64 24.50 12.56 37.55
CA ASP A 64 23.99 13.71 36.82
C ASP A 64 22.51 13.47 36.45
N PRO A 65 21.62 14.44 36.73
CA PRO A 65 20.20 14.27 36.48
C PRO A 65 19.93 14.26 34.97
N PRO A 66 19.18 13.28 34.45
CA PRO A 66 18.71 13.35 33.08
C PRO A 66 17.70 14.49 32.94
N ILE A 67 17.62 15.03 31.73
CA ILE A 67 16.63 16.03 31.35
C ILE A 67 15.78 15.50 30.19
N PRO A 68 14.54 15.98 30.04
CA PRO A 68 13.70 15.51 28.96
C PRO A 68 14.23 16.08 27.63
N GLN A 69 14.41 15.21 26.66
CA GLN A 69 14.80 15.53 25.29
C GLN A 69 13.57 15.67 24.39
N ALA A 70 12.59 14.79 24.55
CA ALA A 70 11.34 14.82 23.77
C ALA A 70 10.18 14.22 24.56
N LEU A 71 8.96 14.61 24.18
CA LEU A 71 7.72 13.94 24.56
C LEU A 71 7.17 13.16 23.36
N ARG A 72 6.67 11.96 23.61
CA ARG A 72 6.09 11.05 22.61
C ARG A 72 4.62 10.84 22.91
N PHE A 73 3.78 11.07 21.91
CA PHE A 73 2.33 10.98 22.00
C PHE A 73 1.87 9.83 21.11
N PRO A 74 1.62 8.64 21.66
CA PRO A 74 1.12 7.50 20.89
C PRO A 74 -0.22 7.81 20.23
N THR A 75 -0.35 7.48 18.95
CA THR A 75 -1.54 7.76 18.13
C THR A 75 -2.79 7.02 18.63
N GLU A 76 -2.61 5.90 19.34
CA GLU A 76 -3.70 5.18 20.01
C GLU A 76 -4.41 6.01 21.09
N ASN A 77 -3.76 7.03 21.65
CA ASN A 77 -4.28 7.85 22.75
C ASN A 77 -4.38 9.34 22.43
N TRP A 78 -3.71 9.80 21.37
CA TRP A 78 -3.54 11.22 21.07
C TRP A 78 -3.59 11.48 19.56
N THR A 79 -4.49 12.37 19.16
CA THR A 79 -4.39 13.02 17.84
C THR A 79 -3.29 14.10 17.85
N GLU A 80 -2.82 14.52 16.67
CA GLU A 80 -1.87 15.64 16.55
C GLU A 80 -2.39 16.90 17.24
N SER A 81 -3.66 17.24 17.03
CA SER A 81 -4.27 18.45 17.60
C SER A 81 -4.37 18.37 19.12
N GLU A 82 -4.73 17.21 19.67
CA GLU A 82 -4.78 17.00 21.12
C GLU A 82 -3.39 17.05 21.75
N ALA A 83 -2.38 16.47 21.09
CA ALA A 83 -0.99 16.52 21.55
C ALA A 83 -0.48 17.98 21.60
N LYS A 84 -0.71 18.76 20.53
CA LYS A 84 -0.33 20.19 20.48
C LYS A 84 -1.07 21.01 21.52
N LYS A 85 -2.38 20.80 21.67
CA LYS A 85 -3.19 21.48 22.68
C LYS A 85 -2.73 21.15 24.10
N TRP A 86 -2.43 19.89 24.39
CA TRP A 86 -1.91 19.49 25.69
C TRP A 86 -0.57 20.16 26.01
N LEU A 87 0.33 20.26 25.03
CA LEU A 87 1.59 20.98 25.19
C LEU A 87 1.36 22.45 25.51
N GLU A 88 0.40 23.09 24.85
CA GLU A 88 0.02 24.49 25.10
C GLU A 88 -0.60 24.69 26.48
N ASP A 89 -1.62 23.89 26.84
CA ASP A 89 -2.34 23.96 28.12
C ASP A 89 -1.40 23.72 29.32
N ASN A 90 -0.31 22.98 29.11
CA ASN A 90 0.72 22.72 30.12
C ASN A 90 1.97 23.60 29.97
N GLU A 91 1.91 24.61 29.11
CA GLU A 91 2.98 25.58 28.82
C GLU A 91 4.34 24.90 28.52
N ILE A 92 4.33 23.83 27.75
CA ILE A 92 5.52 23.07 27.33
C ILE A 92 6.05 23.66 26.02
N LYS A 93 7.22 24.30 26.10
CA LYS A 93 7.94 24.76 24.91
C LYS A 93 8.67 23.59 24.24
N PHE A 94 8.58 23.52 22.93
CA PHE A 94 9.30 22.57 22.09
C PHE A 94 9.99 23.29 20.92
N VAL A 95 11.07 22.70 20.42
CA VAL A 95 11.87 23.17 19.29
C VAL A 95 11.25 22.74 17.97
N LEU A 96 10.75 21.51 17.90
CA LEU A 96 10.13 20.93 16.72
C LEU A 96 9.02 19.96 17.14
N PHE A 97 7.87 20.05 16.48
CA PHE A 97 6.83 19.02 16.57
C PHE A 97 6.83 18.24 15.27
N GLU A 98 7.15 16.95 15.37
CA GLU A 98 7.13 16.00 14.28
C GLU A 98 5.87 15.15 14.49
N PRO A 99 4.81 15.28 13.66
CA PRO A 99 3.67 14.36 13.76
C PRO A 99 4.16 12.92 13.55
N ALA A 100 3.39 11.94 14.06
CA ALA A 100 3.58 10.56 13.65
C ALA A 100 3.62 10.54 12.13
N GLU A 101 4.55 9.78 11.54
CA GLU A 101 4.42 9.49 10.12
C GLU A 101 3.02 8.90 9.96
N GLU A 102 2.21 9.49 9.08
CA GLU A 102 1.05 8.76 8.61
C GLU A 102 1.61 7.41 8.16
N GLU A 103 1.25 6.35 8.88
CA GLU A 103 1.21 5.06 8.21
C GLU A 103 0.42 5.39 6.94
N LYS A 104 1.05 5.27 5.77
CA LYS A 104 0.30 5.23 4.51
C LYS A 104 -0.54 3.95 4.58
N THR A 105 -1.47 3.89 5.51
CA THR A 105 -2.68 3.12 5.38
C THR A 105 -3.27 3.72 4.13
N ALA A 106 -3.17 2.94 3.05
CA ALA A 106 -3.98 3.19 1.88
C ALA A 106 -5.37 3.59 2.39
N PRO A 107 -5.98 4.66 1.83
CA PRO A 107 -7.33 5.04 2.22
C PRO A 107 -8.17 3.78 2.30
N GLU A 108 -8.97 3.60 3.35
CA GLU A 108 -9.85 2.45 3.49
C GLU A 108 -10.54 2.21 2.14
N LYS A 109 -10.07 1.21 1.38
CA LYS A 109 -10.49 0.99 0.00
C LYS A 109 -11.81 0.24 0.05
N ASP A 110 -12.85 0.97 0.45
CA ASP A 110 -14.25 0.62 0.20
C ASP A 110 -14.62 0.80 -1.28
N GLY A 111 -13.70 1.34 -2.10
CA GLY A 111 -13.81 1.37 -3.55
C GLY A 111 -13.13 0.17 -4.22
N VAL A 112 -13.89 -0.57 -5.01
CA VAL A 112 -13.34 -1.41 -6.08
C VAL A 112 -12.64 -0.48 -7.08
N GLU A 113 -11.32 -0.60 -7.27
CA GLU A 113 -10.63 0.10 -8.36
C GLU A 113 -10.96 -0.64 -9.66
N ARG A 114 -11.75 -0.01 -10.54
CA ARG A 114 -11.95 -0.48 -11.91
C ARG A 114 -10.99 0.26 -12.81
N ARG A 115 -10.05 -0.45 -13.43
CA ARG A 115 -9.12 0.13 -14.40
C ARG A 115 -9.71 -0.07 -15.79
N PHE A 116 -10.26 1.00 -16.35
CA PHE A 116 -10.28 1.18 -17.80
C PHE A 116 -8.94 1.81 -18.15
N LEU A 117 -7.95 1.03 -18.54
CA LEU A 117 -6.86 1.47 -19.41
C LEU A 117 -5.96 0.27 -19.73
N ALA A 118 -5.65 0.19 -21.01
CA ALA A 118 -4.93 -0.83 -21.74
C ALA A 118 -3.83 -1.50 -20.91
N THR A 119 -3.86 -2.83 -20.98
CA THR A 119 -2.69 -3.66 -20.74
C THR A 119 -1.47 -3.01 -21.39
N ALA A 120 -0.37 -2.95 -20.64
CA ALA A 120 0.95 -2.67 -21.18
C ALA A 120 1.13 -3.46 -22.49
N ALA A 121 1.65 -2.79 -23.53
CA ALA A 121 1.85 -3.36 -24.85
C ALA A 121 2.27 -4.85 -24.77
N GLY A 122 1.43 -5.74 -25.31
CA GLY A 122 1.72 -7.18 -25.33
C GLY A 122 0.71 -8.09 -24.61
N ALA A 123 -0.53 -7.69 -24.34
CA ALA A 123 -1.59 -8.66 -24.04
C ALA A 123 -2.04 -9.32 -25.35
N GLU A 124 -1.42 -10.43 -25.74
CA GLU A 124 -1.89 -11.19 -26.91
C GLU A 124 -3.17 -11.94 -26.54
N MET A 125 -4.30 -11.57 -27.15
CA MET A 125 -5.51 -12.37 -27.12
C MET A 125 -5.60 -13.31 -28.33
N ARG A 126 -6.12 -14.52 -28.10
CA ARG A 126 -6.43 -15.50 -29.15
C ARG A 126 -7.72 -16.22 -28.85
N ILE A 127 -8.48 -16.55 -29.90
CA ILE A 127 -9.62 -17.45 -29.82
C ILE A 127 -9.18 -18.82 -30.34
N ASP A 128 -9.20 -19.81 -29.47
CA ASP A 128 -8.95 -21.21 -29.80
C ASP A 128 -10.25 -22.02 -29.66
N ARG A 129 -10.21 -23.30 -30.05
CA ARG A 129 -11.30 -24.25 -29.79
C ARG A 129 -10.89 -25.26 -28.74
N THR A 130 -11.80 -25.53 -27.80
CA THR A 130 -11.66 -26.65 -26.86
C THR A 130 -11.73 -27.99 -27.59
N VAL A 131 -11.40 -29.09 -26.89
CA VAL A 131 -11.48 -30.46 -27.44
C VAL A 131 -12.91 -30.80 -27.91
N ASP A 132 -13.92 -30.29 -27.20
CA ASP A 132 -15.33 -30.41 -27.53
C ASP A 132 -15.84 -29.35 -28.55
N GLY A 133 -14.92 -28.58 -29.15
CA GLY A 133 -15.20 -27.66 -30.25
C GLY A 133 -15.78 -26.30 -29.86
N LYS A 134 -15.84 -25.97 -28.57
CA LYS A 134 -16.36 -24.68 -28.08
C LYS A 134 -15.30 -23.58 -28.21
N PRO A 135 -15.69 -22.33 -28.49
CA PRO A 135 -14.75 -21.22 -28.53
C PRO A 135 -14.20 -20.94 -27.13
N ARG A 136 -12.88 -20.77 -27.04
CA ARG A 136 -12.16 -20.42 -25.83
C ARG A 136 -11.27 -19.21 -26.10
N LEU A 137 -11.48 -18.14 -25.34
CA LEU A 137 -10.62 -16.96 -25.38
C LEU A 137 -9.45 -17.16 -24.44
N THR A 138 -8.23 -16.96 -24.92
CA THR A 138 -7.02 -16.94 -24.09
C THR A 138 -6.28 -15.63 -24.24
N GLY A 139 -5.62 -15.18 -23.17
CA GLY A 139 -4.82 -13.96 -23.17
C GLY A 139 -4.20 -13.67 -21.81
N TYR A 140 -3.64 -12.46 -21.65
CA TYR A 140 -3.08 -11.99 -20.39
C TYR A 140 -3.86 -10.79 -19.89
N ALA A 141 -4.55 -10.93 -18.75
CA ALA A 141 -5.28 -9.83 -18.14
C ALA A 141 -4.34 -8.79 -17.50
N ALA A 142 -3.14 -9.22 -17.12
CA ALA A 142 -2.06 -8.36 -16.65
C ALA A 142 -0.73 -8.94 -17.14
N VAL A 143 0.22 -8.07 -17.48
CA VAL A 143 1.62 -8.43 -17.77
C VAL A 143 2.49 -7.86 -16.65
N PHE A 144 3.45 -8.65 -16.18
CA PHE A 144 4.33 -8.26 -15.08
C PHE A 144 5.45 -7.31 -15.52
N GLU A 145 6.07 -6.67 -14.54
CA GLU A 145 7.29 -5.89 -14.70
C GLU A 145 8.34 -6.62 -15.57
N PRO A 146 9.11 -5.93 -16.43
CA PRO A 146 9.28 -4.47 -16.50
C PRO A 146 8.18 -3.76 -17.31
N ALA A 147 7.12 -4.45 -17.71
CA ALA A 147 5.98 -3.81 -18.37
C ALA A 147 5.36 -2.74 -17.45
N GLU A 148 5.01 -1.61 -18.06
CA GLU A 148 4.48 -0.42 -17.38
C GLU A 148 3.19 0.03 -18.07
N ALA A 149 2.20 0.43 -17.27
CA ALA A 149 0.97 1.02 -17.74
C ALA A 149 0.92 2.52 -17.39
N ASP A 150 0.52 3.35 -18.35
CA ASP A 150 0.24 4.76 -18.11
C ASP A 150 -1.14 4.92 -17.49
N ILE A 151 -1.23 5.46 -16.28
CA ILE A 151 -2.51 5.67 -15.63
C ILE A 151 -2.95 7.11 -15.83
N PHE A 152 -3.65 7.35 -16.95
CA PHE A 152 -4.24 8.64 -17.34
C PHE A 152 -3.26 9.82 -17.28
N GLY A 153 -1.99 9.59 -17.58
CA GLY A 153 -0.95 10.61 -17.46
C GLY A 153 -0.52 10.94 -16.02
N MET A 154 -1.17 10.39 -15.00
CA MET A 154 -0.96 10.75 -13.59
C MET A 154 0.27 10.04 -12.99
N PHE A 155 0.37 8.74 -13.21
CA PHE A 155 1.48 7.92 -12.73
C PHE A 155 1.67 6.70 -13.62
N THR A 156 2.77 5.99 -13.42
CA THR A 156 3.07 4.75 -14.12
C THR A 156 2.82 3.58 -13.17
N GLU A 157 2.15 2.52 -13.63
CA GLU A 157 1.83 1.35 -12.81
C GLU A 157 2.58 0.12 -13.32
N ARG A 158 3.18 -0.64 -12.40
CA ARG A 158 3.80 -1.94 -12.63
C ARG A 158 3.06 -2.99 -11.83
N VAL A 159 3.03 -4.21 -12.35
CA VAL A 159 2.51 -5.38 -11.61
C VAL A 159 3.69 -6.28 -11.30
N ARG A 160 3.95 -6.53 -10.02
CA ARG A 160 5.03 -7.42 -9.60
C ARG A 160 4.67 -8.87 -9.91
N LEU A 161 5.67 -9.66 -10.32
CA LEU A 161 5.53 -11.12 -10.37
C LEU A 161 5.07 -11.64 -9.00
N GLY A 162 3.91 -12.30 -9.00
CA GLY A 162 3.31 -12.85 -7.80
C GLY A 162 2.24 -11.99 -7.14
N ALA A 163 1.87 -10.86 -7.74
CA ALA A 163 0.82 -9.98 -7.22
C ALA A 163 -0.56 -10.64 -7.10
N PHE A 164 -0.80 -11.75 -7.82
CA PHE A 164 -2.05 -12.51 -7.78
C PHE A 164 -1.92 -13.87 -7.05
N ARG A 165 -0.73 -14.25 -6.54
CA ARG A 165 -0.54 -15.58 -5.90
C ARG A 165 -1.54 -15.86 -4.80
N ARG A 166 -1.80 -14.88 -3.96
CA ARG A 166 -2.75 -15.01 -2.84
C ARG A 166 -4.17 -15.26 -3.36
N VAL A 167 -4.68 -14.41 -4.25
CA VAL A 167 -6.05 -14.55 -4.78
C VAL A 167 -6.26 -15.86 -5.55
N LEU A 168 -5.22 -16.35 -6.24
CA LEU A 168 -5.27 -17.65 -6.91
C LEU A 168 -5.27 -18.81 -5.89
N ALA A 169 -4.42 -18.74 -4.87
CA ALA A 169 -4.35 -19.76 -3.80
C ALA A 169 -5.67 -19.83 -3.00
N GLU A 170 -6.29 -18.68 -2.75
CA GLU A 170 -7.59 -18.55 -2.07
C GLU A 170 -8.78 -18.92 -2.95
N LYS A 171 -8.55 -19.17 -4.26
CA LYS A 171 -9.59 -19.47 -5.25
C LYS A 171 -10.66 -18.37 -5.30
N ALA A 172 -10.22 -17.12 -5.38
CA ALA A 172 -11.10 -15.97 -5.44
C ALA A 172 -12.18 -16.09 -6.52
N ASP A 173 -13.35 -15.53 -6.23
CA ASP A 173 -14.51 -15.55 -7.12
C ASP A 173 -14.44 -14.42 -8.16
N VAL A 174 -13.74 -14.68 -9.26
CA VAL A 174 -13.45 -13.71 -10.32
C VAL A 174 -14.39 -13.92 -11.50
N ARG A 175 -14.88 -12.82 -12.09
CA ARG A 175 -15.70 -12.83 -13.31
C ARG A 175 -14.84 -12.49 -14.52
N ALA A 176 -15.18 -13.07 -15.67
CA ALA A 176 -14.72 -12.59 -16.97
C ALA A 176 -15.84 -11.77 -17.60
N LEU A 177 -15.55 -10.51 -17.96
CA LEU A 177 -16.55 -9.57 -18.49
C LEU A 177 -16.07 -8.94 -19.82
N VAL A 178 -16.95 -8.17 -20.44
CA VAL A 178 -16.61 -7.20 -21.49
C VAL A 178 -16.68 -5.80 -20.88
N ASP A 179 -15.64 -4.99 -21.07
CA ASP A 179 -15.55 -3.58 -20.62
C ASP A 179 -15.92 -3.38 -19.15
N HIS A 180 -15.55 -4.32 -18.26
CA HIS A 180 -15.90 -4.33 -16.84
C HIS A 180 -17.40 -4.19 -16.55
N ASN A 181 -18.25 -4.49 -17.55
CA ASN A 181 -19.69 -4.39 -17.43
C ASN A 181 -20.25 -5.67 -16.84
N ALA A 182 -20.74 -5.58 -15.60
CA ALA A 182 -21.26 -6.73 -14.85
C ALA A 182 -22.50 -7.40 -15.49
N THR A 183 -23.09 -6.81 -16.54
CA THR A 183 -24.17 -7.43 -17.32
C THR A 183 -23.67 -8.25 -18.50
N LEU A 184 -22.42 -8.07 -18.94
CA LEU A 184 -21.80 -8.73 -20.09
C LEU A 184 -20.83 -9.81 -19.63
N ILE A 185 -21.38 -10.90 -19.11
CA ILE A 185 -20.60 -11.98 -18.48
C ILE A 185 -20.14 -13.00 -19.52
N LEU A 186 -18.84 -13.25 -19.56
CA LEU A 186 -18.19 -14.27 -20.38
C LEU A 186 -17.82 -15.51 -19.57
N GLY A 187 -17.54 -15.40 -18.27
CA GLY A 187 -17.11 -16.55 -17.48
C GLY A 187 -16.94 -16.24 -16.01
N ARG A 188 -16.65 -17.28 -15.21
CA ARG A 188 -16.42 -17.14 -13.77
C ARG A 188 -15.60 -18.30 -13.20
N THR A 189 -14.63 -18.00 -12.33
CA THR A 189 -13.76 -19.02 -11.74
C THR A 189 -14.57 -20.06 -10.96
N LYS A 190 -15.53 -19.61 -10.14
CA LYS A 190 -16.42 -20.48 -9.37
C LYS A 190 -17.30 -21.40 -10.23
N ALA A 191 -17.64 -20.98 -11.46
CA ALA A 191 -18.42 -21.78 -12.39
C ALA A 191 -17.56 -22.73 -13.24
N GLY A 192 -16.22 -22.62 -13.13
CA GLY A 192 -15.28 -23.41 -13.92
C GLY A 192 -15.16 -22.99 -15.38
N THR A 193 -15.77 -21.88 -15.80
CA THR A 193 -15.71 -21.36 -17.18
C THR A 193 -14.68 -20.25 -17.39
N LEU A 194 -13.99 -19.84 -16.32
CA LEU A 194 -12.82 -18.99 -16.36
C LEU A 194 -11.70 -19.69 -15.58
N GLN A 195 -10.53 -19.79 -16.19
CA GLN A 195 -9.31 -20.25 -15.56
C GLN A 195 -8.28 -19.13 -15.56
N LEU A 196 -7.61 -18.95 -14.43
CA LEU A 196 -6.57 -17.95 -14.20
C LEU A 196 -5.32 -18.65 -13.69
N GLU A 197 -4.17 -18.25 -14.20
CA GLU A 197 -2.86 -18.78 -13.82
C GLU A 197 -1.83 -17.66 -13.89
N GLU A 198 -0.87 -17.64 -12.96
CA GLU A 198 0.32 -16.81 -13.11
C GLU A 198 1.42 -17.62 -13.79
N ASP A 199 2.07 -17.02 -14.79
CA ASP A 199 3.35 -17.47 -15.32
C ASP A 199 4.39 -16.33 -15.23
N ASP A 200 5.59 -16.54 -15.77
CA ASP A 200 6.67 -15.55 -15.72
C ASP A 200 6.35 -14.26 -16.51
N ARG A 201 5.32 -14.28 -17.38
CA ARG A 201 4.88 -13.13 -18.18
C ARG A 201 3.77 -12.35 -17.50
N GLY A 202 2.81 -13.01 -16.87
CA GLY A 202 1.63 -12.31 -16.35
C GLY A 202 0.52 -13.20 -15.80
N LEU A 203 -0.65 -12.57 -15.62
CA LEU A 203 -1.89 -13.27 -15.26
C LEU A 203 -2.55 -13.81 -16.53
N LYS A 204 -2.24 -15.05 -16.86
CA LYS A 204 -2.84 -15.79 -17.96
C LYS A 204 -4.31 -16.08 -17.66
N THR A 205 -5.13 -15.86 -18.66
CA THR A 205 -6.59 -15.97 -18.60
C THR A 205 -7.08 -16.89 -19.71
N ALA A 206 -7.96 -17.84 -19.37
CA ALA A 206 -8.65 -18.70 -20.32
C ALA A 206 -10.15 -18.74 -20.01
N ILE A 207 -10.98 -18.40 -20.99
CA ILE A 207 -12.44 -18.24 -20.82
C ILE A 207 -13.15 -19.16 -21.80
N ASP A 208 -13.96 -20.08 -21.28
CA ASP A 208 -14.91 -20.87 -22.07
C ASP A 208 -16.10 -19.99 -22.43
N LEU A 209 -16.14 -19.52 -23.67
CA LEU A 209 -17.12 -18.53 -24.09
C LEU A 209 -18.53 -19.14 -24.12
N PRO A 210 -19.54 -18.47 -23.54
CA PRO A 210 -20.90 -18.95 -23.53
C PRO A 210 -21.58 -18.69 -24.88
N GLU A 211 -22.68 -19.37 -25.14
CA GLU A 211 -23.49 -19.19 -26.37
C GLU A 211 -24.40 -17.94 -26.30
N THR A 212 -23.86 -16.80 -25.83
CA THR A 212 -24.59 -15.52 -25.75
C THR A 212 -24.25 -14.60 -26.93
N GLY A 213 -25.11 -13.62 -27.20
CA GLY A 213 -24.82 -12.59 -28.22
C GLY A 213 -23.52 -11.84 -27.93
N ALA A 214 -23.37 -11.33 -26.70
CA ALA A 214 -22.18 -10.60 -26.28
C ALA A 214 -20.88 -11.41 -26.46
N ALA A 215 -20.89 -12.71 -26.14
CA ALA A 215 -19.73 -13.57 -26.31
C ALA A 215 -19.39 -13.83 -27.79
N LYS A 216 -20.39 -13.94 -28.66
CA LYS A 216 -20.20 -14.10 -30.11
C LYS A 216 -19.66 -12.83 -30.74
N ASP A 217 -20.21 -11.68 -30.35
CA ASP A 217 -19.81 -10.38 -30.87
C ASP A 217 -18.38 -10.04 -30.46
N ILE A 218 -18.01 -10.28 -29.20
CA ILE A 218 -16.64 -10.03 -28.73
C ILE A 218 -15.65 -11.02 -29.37
N ALA A 219 -16.02 -12.30 -29.53
CA ALA A 219 -15.16 -13.28 -30.20
C ALA A 219 -14.88 -12.89 -31.65
N ALA A 220 -15.91 -12.49 -32.41
CA ALA A 220 -15.74 -12.02 -33.77
C ALA A 220 -14.87 -10.76 -33.87
N SER A 221 -15.00 -9.85 -32.89
CA SER A 221 -14.18 -8.63 -32.82
C SER A 221 -12.71 -8.95 -32.52
N VAL A 222 -12.45 -9.90 -31.63
CA VAL A 222 -11.09 -10.40 -31.33
C VAL A 222 -10.48 -11.12 -32.53
N GLU A 223 -11.23 -12.02 -33.19
CA GLU A 223 -10.75 -12.74 -34.39
C GLU A 223 -10.41 -11.79 -35.55
N ARG A 224 -11.15 -10.69 -35.68
CA ARG A 224 -10.88 -9.64 -36.68
C ARG A 224 -9.74 -8.70 -36.29
N GLY A 225 -9.30 -8.72 -35.03
CA GLY A 225 -8.31 -7.79 -34.48
C GLY A 225 -8.87 -6.41 -34.18
N ASP A 226 -10.20 -6.24 -34.11
CA ASP A 226 -10.83 -4.99 -33.69
C ASP A 226 -10.69 -4.76 -32.18
N VAL A 227 -10.49 -5.85 -31.42
CA VAL A 227 -10.30 -5.84 -29.97
C VAL A 227 -9.16 -6.77 -29.62
N ASP A 228 -8.10 -6.24 -29.00
CA ASP A 228 -6.87 -6.97 -28.66
C ASP A 228 -6.39 -6.72 -27.22
N GLY A 229 -7.12 -5.93 -26.43
CA GLY A 229 -6.81 -5.64 -25.03
C GLY A 229 -7.53 -6.52 -23.99
N MET A 230 -6.86 -6.76 -22.87
CA MET A 230 -7.49 -7.20 -21.63
C MET A 230 -7.13 -6.27 -20.46
N SER A 231 -7.96 -6.30 -19.42
CA SER A 231 -7.75 -5.57 -18.17
C SER A 231 -8.23 -6.40 -16.99
N PHE A 232 -8.05 -5.87 -15.78
CA PHE A 232 -8.50 -6.45 -14.53
C PHE A 232 -8.95 -5.35 -13.56
N SER A 233 -10.06 -5.60 -12.85
CA SER A 233 -10.49 -4.76 -11.72
C SER A 233 -9.96 -5.35 -10.43
N PHE A 234 -9.40 -4.51 -9.57
CA PHE A 234 -8.74 -4.97 -8.36
C PHE A 234 -8.88 -3.98 -7.21
N ARG A 235 -8.38 -4.37 -6.05
CA ARG A 235 -8.09 -3.49 -4.93
C ARG A 235 -6.70 -3.81 -4.45
N ALA A 236 -5.79 -2.84 -4.46
CA ALA A 236 -4.45 -3.11 -3.95
C ALA A 236 -4.50 -3.37 -2.44
N VAL A 237 -3.91 -4.50 -2.05
CA VAL A 237 -3.70 -4.90 -0.65
C VAL A 237 -2.29 -4.49 -0.21
N LYS A 238 -1.31 -4.61 -1.11
CA LYS A 238 0.04 -4.11 -0.89
C LYS A 238 0.58 -3.47 -2.16
N GLU A 239 1.17 -2.30 -2.00
CA GLU A 239 1.78 -1.53 -3.09
C GLU A 239 3.01 -0.76 -2.59
N GLU A 240 3.89 -0.44 -3.53
CA GLU A 240 5.03 0.44 -3.33
C GLU A 240 4.91 1.64 -4.27
N TRP A 241 5.33 2.81 -3.80
CA TRP A 241 5.36 4.04 -4.58
C TRP A 241 6.78 4.60 -4.63
N GLU A 242 7.24 4.91 -5.83
CA GLU A 242 8.46 5.68 -6.09
C GLU A 242 8.07 7.08 -6.58
N GLU A 243 8.65 8.11 -5.98
CA GLU A 243 8.41 9.54 -6.32
C GLU A 243 9.72 10.20 -6.79
N PRO A 244 10.21 9.86 -8.00
CA PRO A 244 11.42 10.47 -8.55
C PRO A 244 11.19 11.95 -8.93
N GLU A 245 12.21 12.79 -8.80
CA GLU A 245 12.11 14.24 -9.06
C GLU A 245 11.90 14.59 -10.54
N ASP A 246 12.33 13.72 -11.46
CA ASP A 246 12.47 13.98 -12.89
C ASP A 246 11.46 13.24 -13.78
N ARG A 247 10.60 12.40 -13.21
CA ARG A 247 9.56 11.65 -13.93
C ARG A 247 8.31 11.47 -13.08
N ARG A 248 7.26 10.94 -13.69
CA ARG A 248 5.99 10.66 -12.97
C ARG A 248 6.19 9.62 -11.87
N PRO A 249 5.38 9.66 -10.79
CA PRO A 249 5.38 8.62 -9.78
C PRO A 249 5.21 7.24 -10.40
N VAL A 250 5.83 6.24 -9.77
CA VAL A 250 5.70 4.84 -10.18
C VAL A 250 5.06 4.06 -9.04
N ARG A 251 3.91 3.45 -9.30
CA ARG A 251 3.25 2.51 -8.40
C ARG A 251 3.60 1.09 -8.81
N THR A 252 3.99 0.25 -7.85
CA THR A 252 4.15 -1.19 -8.07
C THR A 252 3.12 -1.93 -7.24
N LEU A 253 2.24 -2.69 -7.89
CA LEU A 253 1.29 -3.59 -7.23
C LEU A 253 2.02 -4.86 -6.77
N ILE A 254 1.95 -5.16 -5.48
CA ILE A 254 2.63 -6.31 -4.85
C ILE A 254 1.65 -7.39 -4.42
N ASP A 255 0.44 -7.00 -4.01
CA ASP A 255 -0.67 -7.89 -3.69
C ASP A 255 -1.98 -7.14 -3.97
N VAL A 256 -2.95 -7.82 -4.58
CA VAL A 256 -4.25 -7.27 -4.91
C VAL A 256 -5.36 -8.25 -4.56
N ASP A 257 -6.53 -7.74 -4.19
CA ASP A 257 -7.79 -8.47 -4.36
C ASP A 257 -8.24 -8.31 -5.81
N LEU A 258 -8.65 -9.41 -6.46
CA LEU A 258 -9.06 -9.43 -7.88
C LEU A 258 -10.57 -9.65 -7.97
N PHE A 259 -11.28 -8.78 -8.69
CA PHE A 259 -12.74 -8.84 -8.81
C PHE A 259 -13.20 -9.37 -10.17
N ASP A 260 -12.59 -8.87 -11.24
CA ASP A 260 -12.87 -9.33 -12.60
C ASP A 260 -11.65 -9.17 -13.49
N VAL A 261 -11.62 -9.97 -14.55
CA VAL A 261 -10.80 -9.77 -15.74
C VAL A 261 -11.75 -9.43 -16.88
N SER A 262 -11.34 -8.55 -17.78
CA SER A 262 -12.22 -8.08 -18.86
C SER A 262 -11.51 -8.02 -20.18
N VAL A 263 -12.24 -8.35 -21.25
CA VAL A 263 -11.86 -7.96 -22.61
C VAL A 263 -12.23 -6.49 -22.77
N VAL A 264 -11.29 -5.66 -23.23
CA VAL A 264 -11.46 -4.20 -23.29
C VAL A 264 -10.94 -3.62 -24.61
N THR A 265 -11.46 -2.44 -24.95
CA THR A 265 -11.09 -1.70 -26.17
C THR A 265 -10.01 -0.64 -25.96
N TYR A 266 -9.84 -0.13 -24.73
CA TYR A 266 -8.90 0.96 -24.39
C TYR A 266 -8.27 0.79 -23.03
#